data_AF-A0A7S3GZI4-F1
#
_entry.id   AF-A0A7S3GZI4-F1
#
_cell.length_a   1.000
_cell.length_b   1.000
_cell.length_c   1.000
_cell.angle_alpha   90.00
_cell.angle_beta   90.00
_cell.angle_gamma   90.00
#
_symmetry.space_group_name_H-M   'P 1'
#
loop_
_entity.id
_entity.type
_entity.pdbx_description
1 polymer ?
#
loop_
_entity_poly.entity_id
_entity_poly.type
_entity_poly.pdbx_seq_one_letter_code
_entity_poly.pdbx_strand_id
1 'polypeptide(L)'
;CEFQLLAKDGVYLNEAPRPIEDIFLVSGSRADVAIRCVCQPSFVFPWATTRPCESHLTYTAIWQPMGLGDTGLAVTVEETTDRMLTLVTESSVAPTPTMDPEIEPFAVRRPCYLADLTKVTVAKENTHSVDLPQLYPMMIKVDGKGYVWGHEQPPALAEIPVGQIQEWHVTGIRYHPLHVHVNPYQITSIYNDPYYH
;
A
#
# COMPACT_ATOMS: atom_id res chain seq x y z
N CYS A 1 6.96 -16.89 -9.61
CA CYS A 1 6.01 -16.03 -10.32
C CYS A 1 6.58 -14.62 -10.36
N GLU A 2 6.06 -13.77 -11.23
CA GLU A 2 6.35 -12.34 -11.28
C GLU A 2 5.09 -11.53 -10.99
N PHE A 3 5.27 -10.31 -10.51
CA PHE A 3 4.20 -9.39 -10.14
C PHE A 3 4.31 -8.07 -10.89
N GLN A 4 3.16 -7.57 -11.30
CA GLN A 4 3.03 -6.28 -11.96
C GLN A 4 1.92 -5.45 -11.32
N LEU A 5 2.28 -4.31 -10.73
CA LEU A 5 1.34 -3.39 -10.12
C LEU A 5 0.55 -2.64 -11.19
N LEU A 6 -0.77 -2.70 -11.10
CA LEU A 6 -1.70 -2.06 -12.05
C LEU A 6 -2.35 -0.80 -11.45
N ALA A 7 -2.72 -0.83 -10.17
CA ALA A 7 -3.38 0.28 -9.50
C ALA A 7 -3.15 0.29 -7.97
N LYS A 8 -3.40 1.44 -7.34
CA LYS A 8 -3.40 1.66 -5.88
C LYS A 8 -4.73 2.29 -5.45
N ASP A 9 -4.89 2.54 -4.15
CA ASP A 9 -6.06 3.21 -3.55
C ASP A 9 -6.53 4.46 -4.31
N GLY A 10 -7.66 4.30 -5.02
CA GLY A 10 -8.36 5.42 -5.66
C GLY A 10 -7.58 6.11 -6.79
N VAL A 11 -6.43 5.57 -7.22
CA VAL A 11 -5.55 6.19 -8.21
C VAL A 11 -4.89 5.12 -9.08
N TYR A 12 -5.08 5.22 -10.39
CA TYR A 12 -4.27 4.51 -11.37
C TYR A 12 -2.87 5.09 -11.41
N LEU A 13 -1.88 4.22 -11.60
CA LEU A 13 -0.50 4.64 -11.80
C LEU A 13 -0.41 5.57 -13.02
N ASN A 14 0.53 6.52 -12.99
CA ASN A 14 0.83 7.35 -14.17
C ASN A 14 1.22 6.46 -15.36
N GLU A 15 2.00 5.42 -15.09
CA GLU A 15 2.38 4.37 -16.01
C GLU A 15 2.18 3.02 -15.31
N ALA A 16 1.43 2.14 -15.95
CA ALA A 16 1.19 0.76 -15.54
C ALA A 16 1.46 -0.17 -16.74
N PRO A 17 1.80 -1.44 -16.53
CA PRO A 17 2.17 -2.06 -15.27
C PRO A 17 3.53 -1.58 -14.74
N ARG A 18 3.78 -1.70 -13.43
CA ARG A 18 5.13 -1.55 -12.85
C ARG A 18 5.61 -2.86 -12.22
N PRO A 19 6.83 -3.33 -12.50
CA PRO A 19 7.36 -4.52 -11.84
C PRO A 19 7.54 -4.25 -10.35
N ILE A 20 7.13 -5.22 -9.52
CA ILE A 20 7.29 -5.19 -8.07
C ILE A 20 7.73 -6.56 -7.57
N GLU A 21 8.45 -6.60 -6.45
CA GLU A 21 8.81 -7.84 -5.76
C GLU A 21 7.88 -8.08 -4.56
N ASP A 22 7.47 -7.00 -3.89
CA ASP A 22 6.63 -7.03 -2.69
C ASP A 22 5.38 -6.16 -2.85
N ILE A 23 4.30 -6.57 -2.16
CA ILE A 23 3.06 -5.80 -2.06
C ILE A 23 2.92 -5.30 -0.61
N PHE A 24 3.22 -4.03 -0.39
CA PHE A 24 3.01 -3.40 0.93
C PHE A 24 1.57 -2.95 1.09
N LEU A 25 0.85 -3.60 2.00
CA LEU A 25 -0.52 -3.23 2.37
C LEU A 25 -0.59 -2.88 3.85
N VAL A 26 -1.12 -1.69 4.13
CA VAL A 26 -1.56 -1.27 5.47
C VAL A 26 -3.06 -1.46 5.62
N SER A 27 -3.57 -1.42 6.84
CA SER A 27 -5.02 -1.53 7.09
C SER A 27 -5.80 -0.50 6.26
N GLY A 28 -6.79 -0.99 5.51
CA GLY A 28 -7.64 -0.16 4.64
C GLY A 28 -7.07 0.14 3.24
N SER A 29 -5.85 -0.29 2.93
CA SER A 29 -5.25 -0.12 1.60
C SER A 29 -5.65 -1.20 0.60
N ARG A 30 -5.57 -0.88 -0.70
CA ARG A 30 -5.87 -1.75 -1.83
C ARG A 30 -4.80 -1.59 -2.92
N ALA A 31 -4.49 -2.70 -3.58
CA ALA A 31 -3.63 -2.74 -4.75
C ALA A 31 -4.16 -3.78 -5.75
N ASP A 32 -4.13 -3.43 -7.03
CA ASP A 32 -4.44 -4.35 -8.12
C ASP A 32 -3.12 -4.82 -8.72
N VAL A 33 -2.91 -6.14 -8.78
CA VAL A 33 -1.64 -6.74 -9.20
C VAL A 33 -1.91 -7.86 -10.21
N ALA A 34 -1.24 -7.81 -11.36
CA ALA A 34 -1.16 -8.94 -12.29
C ALA A 34 -0.08 -9.92 -11.83
N ILE A 35 -0.38 -11.21 -11.92
CA ILE A 35 0.52 -12.29 -11.49
C ILE A 35 0.73 -13.24 -12.66
N ARG A 36 1.98 -13.52 -13.01
CA ARG A 36 2.32 -14.54 -14.00
C ARG A 36 3.22 -15.60 -13.39
N CYS A 37 2.81 -16.86 -13.48
CA CYS A 37 3.55 -18.02 -13.00
C CYS A 37 3.92 -18.91 -14.19
N VAL A 38 5.20 -19.28 -14.29
CA VAL A 38 5.70 -20.19 -15.32
C VAL A 38 6.24 -21.43 -14.64
N CYS A 39 5.63 -22.59 -14.91
CA CYS A 39 6.17 -23.87 -14.47
C CYS A 39 7.31 -24.30 -15.39
N GLN A 40 8.43 -24.77 -14.82
CA GLN A 40 9.50 -25.33 -15.64
C GLN A 40 9.10 -26.69 -16.23
N PRO A 41 9.46 -26.98 -17.49
CA PRO A 41 9.26 -28.31 -18.06
C PRO A 41 10.07 -29.35 -17.28
N SER A 42 9.54 -30.58 -17.17
CA SER A 42 10.25 -31.65 -16.48
C SER A 42 11.51 -32.04 -17.27
N PHE A 43 12.68 -31.86 -16.68
CA PHE A 43 14.00 -32.16 -17.28
C PHE A 43 14.18 -33.63 -17.73
N VAL A 44 13.29 -34.52 -17.29
CA VAL A 44 13.41 -35.97 -17.51
C VAL A 44 12.87 -36.39 -18.89
N PHE A 45 11.96 -35.60 -19.49
CA PHE A 45 11.36 -35.93 -20.79
C PHE A 45 11.10 -34.66 -21.60
N PRO A 46 11.83 -34.41 -22.71
CA PRO A 46 11.66 -33.22 -23.56
C PRO A 46 10.26 -33.06 -24.18
N TRP A 47 9.47 -34.14 -24.18
CA TRP A 47 8.10 -34.21 -24.69
C TRP A 47 7.04 -34.17 -23.59
N ALA A 48 7.43 -34.16 -22.32
CA ALA A 48 6.47 -34.11 -21.22
C ALA A 48 5.86 -32.72 -21.13
N THR A 49 4.52 -32.68 -21.13
CA THR A 49 3.72 -31.51 -20.78
C THR A 49 4.24 -30.89 -19.49
N THR A 50 4.28 -29.55 -19.42
CA THR A 50 4.57 -28.80 -18.19
C THR A 50 3.74 -29.38 -17.05
N ARG A 51 4.38 -29.89 -16.01
CA ARG A 51 3.64 -30.46 -14.87
C ARG A 51 2.96 -29.33 -14.10
N PRO A 52 1.81 -29.60 -13.46
CA PRO A 52 1.26 -28.66 -12.50
C PRO A 52 2.32 -28.28 -11.47
N CYS A 53 2.43 -27.01 -11.16
CA CYS A 53 3.35 -26.52 -10.14
C CYS A 53 2.61 -25.65 -9.13
N GLU A 54 3.09 -25.69 -7.90
CA GLU A 54 2.58 -24.85 -6.82
C GLU A 54 3.53 -23.68 -6.61
N SER A 55 2.96 -22.49 -6.45
CA SER A 55 3.66 -21.30 -5.97
C SER A 55 2.96 -20.79 -4.72
N HIS A 56 3.71 -20.25 -3.78
CA HIS A 56 3.17 -19.76 -2.52
C HIS A 56 3.40 -18.26 -2.43
N LEU A 57 2.34 -17.53 -2.11
CA LEU A 57 2.44 -16.15 -1.69
C LEU A 57 2.51 -16.13 -0.17
N THR A 58 3.65 -15.72 0.34
CA THR A 58 3.87 -15.52 1.78
C THR A 58 3.56 -14.09 2.16
N TYR A 59 3.15 -13.89 3.40
CA TYR A 59 3.05 -12.55 3.97
C TYR A 59 3.97 -12.47 5.19
N THR A 60 4.49 -11.28 5.45
CA THR A 60 5.10 -10.93 6.72
C THR A 60 4.21 -9.91 7.39
N ALA A 61 3.49 -10.31 8.44
CA ALA A 61 2.74 -9.37 9.24
C ALA A 61 3.64 -8.79 10.32
N ILE A 62 3.70 -7.46 10.35
CA ILE A 62 4.32 -6.68 11.40
C ILE A 62 3.16 -6.20 12.27
N TRP A 63 2.92 -6.89 13.39
CA TRP A 63 1.92 -6.46 14.36
C TRP A 63 2.59 -5.92 15.61
N GLN A 64 1.99 -4.88 16.19
CA GLN A 64 2.37 -4.35 17.49
C GLN A 64 1.23 -4.61 18.47
N PRO A 65 1.46 -5.38 19.54
CA PRO A 65 0.51 -5.47 20.63
C PRO A 65 0.35 -4.08 21.26
N MET A 66 -0.86 -3.55 21.17
CA MET A 66 -1.30 -2.51 22.11
C MET A 66 -1.53 -3.18 23.47
N GLY A 67 -0.46 -3.36 24.23
CA GLY A 67 -0.47 -3.99 25.55
C GLY A 67 -0.69 -2.98 26.68
N LEU A 68 -1.89 -3.03 27.26
CA LEU A 68 -2.36 -2.30 28.44
C LEU A 68 -1.58 -2.68 29.72
N GLY A 69 -0.99 -1.70 30.39
CA GLY A 69 -0.46 -1.80 31.75
C GLY A 69 0.12 -0.48 32.24
N ASP A 70 -0.09 -0.14 33.52
CA ASP A 70 0.35 1.09 34.22
C ASP A 70 1.86 1.41 34.12
N THR A 71 2.67 0.54 33.48
CA THR A 71 4.12 0.66 33.36
C THR A 71 4.61 1.05 31.97
N GLY A 72 3.72 1.16 30.98
CA GLY A 72 3.98 1.82 29.69
C GLY A 72 5.34 1.54 29.06
N LEU A 73 5.66 0.28 28.72
CA LEU A 73 6.77 -0.05 27.80
C LEU A 73 6.77 -1.55 27.46
N ALA A 74 6.22 -1.90 26.30
CA ALA A 74 6.63 -3.08 25.53
C ALA A 74 6.19 -2.90 24.07
N VAL A 75 7.10 -2.38 23.23
CA VAL A 75 6.95 -2.44 21.77
C VAL A 75 7.62 -3.74 21.32
N THR A 76 6.93 -4.87 21.43
CA THR A 76 7.33 -6.08 20.71
C THR A 76 6.72 -6.02 19.33
N VAL A 77 7.55 -5.77 18.31
CA VAL A 77 7.15 -6.07 16.94
C VAL A 77 7.30 -7.57 16.78
N GLU A 78 6.17 -8.26 16.65
CA GLU A 78 6.18 -9.68 16.27
C GLU A 78 6.10 -9.75 14.75
N GLU A 79 7.14 -10.31 14.14
CA GLU A 79 7.16 -10.65 12.74
C GLU A 79 6.66 -12.08 12.59
N THR A 80 5.49 -12.24 11.99
CA THR A 80 4.98 -13.56 11.62
C THR A 80 5.06 -13.68 10.10
N THR A 81 5.80 -14.69 9.64
CA THR A 81 5.84 -15.06 8.23
C THR A 81 5.07 -16.35 8.06
N ASP A 82 4.02 -16.32 7.26
CA ASP A 82 3.23 -17.51 6.95
C ASP A 82 2.71 -17.42 5.50
N ARG A 83 2.14 -18.53 5.03
CA ARG A 83 1.58 -18.67 3.69
C ARG A 83 0.18 -18.04 3.66
N MET A 84 0.03 -16.98 2.87
CA MET A 84 -1.26 -16.33 2.64
C MET A 84 -2.10 -17.12 1.63
N LEU A 85 -1.49 -17.48 0.50
CA LEU A 85 -2.18 -18.10 -0.63
C LEU A 85 -1.28 -19.13 -1.32
N THR A 86 -1.89 -20.21 -1.82
CA THR A 86 -1.24 -21.15 -2.76
C THR A 86 -1.86 -20.98 -4.13
N LEU A 87 -1.02 -20.73 -5.12
CA LEU A 87 -1.36 -20.68 -6.54
C LEU A 87 -0.98 -22.02 -7.15
N VAL A 88 -1.97 -22.78 -7.60
CA VAL A 88 -1.76 -24.03 -8.33
C VAL A 88 -1.89 -23.71 -9.82
N THR A 89 -0.78 -23.78 -10.55
CA THR A 89 -0.79 -23.64 -12.00
C THR A 89 -0.99 -25.02 -12.62
N GLU A 90 -2.13 -25.23 -13.26
CA GLU A 90 -2.42 -26.49 -13.96
C GLU A 90 -1.67 -26.57 -15.30
N SER A 91 -1.36 -27.79 -15.72
CA SER A 91 -0.75 -28.05 -17.02
C SER A 91 -1.72 -27.66 -18.14
N SER A 92 -1.30 -26.79 -19.05
CA SER A 92 -2.03 -26.59 -20.31
C SER A 92 -1.87 -27.85 -21.17
N VAL A 93 -2.97 -28.53 -21.47
CA VAL A 93 -3.00 -29.66 -22.43
C VAL A 93 -2.84 -29.17 -23.89
N ALA A 94 -2.68 -27.85 -24.09
CA ALA A 94 -2.48 -27.27 -25.41
C ALA A 94 -1.15 -27.77 -26.02
N PRO A 95 -1.14 -28.22 -27.28
CA PRO A 95 0.07 -28.75 -27.96
C PRO A 95 1.15 -27.69 -28.17
N THR A 96 0.86 -26.43 -27.86
CA THR A 96 1.84 -25.34 -27.80
C THR A 96 1.55 -24.55 -26.53
N PRO A 97 2.52 -24.33 -25.64
CA PRO A 97 2.34 -23.42 -24.52
C PRO A 97 2.12 -22.01 -25.09
N THR A 98 0.87 -21.59 -25.18
CA THR A 98 0.52 -20.20 -25.49
C THR A 98 0.73 -19.42 -24.21
N MET A 99 1.93 -18.88 -24.05
CA MET A 99 2.17 -17.81 -23.09
C MET A 99 1.33 -16.62 -23.53
N ASP A 100 0.50 -16.09 -22.62
CA ASP A 100 -0.11 -14.79 -22.84
C ASP A 100 0.99 -13.76 -23.11
N PRO A 101 0.76 -12.82 -24.05
CA PRO A 101 1.73 -11.77 -24.32
C PRO A 101 1.96 -10.92 -23.07
N GLU A 102 3.12 -10.27 -23.02
CA GLU A 102 3.41 -9.29 -21.98
C GLU A 102 2.35 -8.17 -22.00
N ILE A 103 1.98 -7.68 -20.82
CA ILE A 103 1.03 -6.56 -20.72
C ILE A 103 1.75 -5.31 -21.24
N GLU A 104 1.23 -4.75 -22.33
CA GLU A 104 1.77 -3.51 -22.89
C GLU A 104 1.61 -2.34 -21.90
N PRO A 105 2.62 -1.46 -21.76
CA PRO A 105 2.51 -0.26 -20.95
C PRO A 105 1.33 0.61 -21.36
N PHE A 106 0.55 1.05 -20.38
CA PHE A 106 -0.59 1.94 -20.53
C PHE A 106 -0.59 3.05 -19.48
N ALA A 107 -1.12 4.21 -19.89
CA ALA A 107 -1.39 5.33 -19.01
C ALA A 107 -2.90 5.55 -18.98
N VAL A 108 -3.50 5.57 -17.79
CA VAL A 108 -4.93 5.79 -17.64
C VAL A 108 -5.22 7.28 -17.58
N ARG A 109 -6.20 7.74 -18.35
CA ARG A 109 -6.66 9.13 -18.27
C ARG A 109 -7.26 9.39 -16.88
N ARG A 110 -6.61 10.25 -16.10
CA ARG A 110 -7.11 10.66 -14.78
C ARG A 110 -8.35 11.54 -14.93
N PRO A 111 -9.45 11.27 -14.18
CA PRO A 111 -10.53 12.22 -14.01
C PRO A 111 -10.00 13.56 -13.50
N CYS A 112 -10.68 14.68 -13.80
CA CYS A 112 -10.21 16.01 -13.41
C CYS A 112 -10.02 16.19 -11.89
N TYR A 113 -10.75 15.44 -11.06
CA TYR A 113 -10.62 15.45 -9.60
C TYR A 113 -9.42 14.63 -9.08
N LEU A 114 -8.74 13.88 -9.96
CA LEU A 114 -7.49 13.15 -9.70
C LEU A 114 -6.33 13.79 -10.48
N ALA A 115 -6.27 15.12 -10.53
CA ALA A 115 -5.13 15.81 -11.13
C ALA A 115 -3.81 15.36 -10.46
N ASP A 116 -2.70 15.39 -11.22
CA ASP A 116 -1.39 15.17 -10.61
C ASP A 116 -0.94 16.43 -9.85
N LEU A 117 -0.94 16.33 -8.52
CA LEU A 117 -0.59 17.38 -7.58
C LEU A 117 0.85 17.22 -7.04
N THR A 118 1.58 16.18 -7.45
CA THR A 118 2.88 15.81 -6.84
C THR A 118 3.98 16.87 -6.98
N LYS A 119 3.82 17.81 -7.91
CA LYS A 119 4.79 18.88 -8.20
C LYS A 119 4.20 20.29 -8.06
N VAL A 120 3.01 20.41 -7.48
CA VAL A 120 2.34 21.71 -7.31
C VAL A 120 2.92 22.42 -6.08
N THR A 121 3.15 23.73 -6.18
CA THR A 121 3.47 24.57 -5.03
C THR A 121 2.20 24.84 -4.23
N VAL A 122 2.18 24.40 -2.97
CA VAL A 122 1.07 24.61 -2.05
C VAL A 122 1.30 25.88 -1.22
N ALA A 123 0.23 26.65 -0.99
CA ALA A 123 0.29 27.85 -0.17
C ALA A 123 0.63 27.47 1.28
N LYS A 124 1.40 28.31 1.97
CA LYS A 124 1.91 28.00 3.32
C LYS A 124 0.79 27.78 4.32
N GLU A 125 -0.30 28.52 4.19
CA GLU A 125 -1.52 28.41 4.99
C GLU A 125 -2.27 27.09 4.80
N ASN A 126 -2.02 26.37 3.71
CA ASN A 126 -2.60 25.05 3.39
C ASN A 126 -1.60 23.90 3.63
N THR A 127 -0.50 24.19 4.34
CA THR A 127 0.50 23.20 4.72
C THR A 127 0.32 22.86 6.19
N HIS A 128 0.09 21.59 6.49
CA HIS A 128 -0.25 21.11 7.83
C HIS A 128 0.75 20.07 8.35
N SER A 129 0.98 20.06 9.65
CA SER A 129 1.70 18.98 10.33
C SER A 129 0.72 18.05 11.02
N VAL A 130 0.79 16.75 10.73
CA VAL A 130 -0.04 15.72 11.37
C VAL A 130 0.83 14.73 12.12
N ASP A 131 0.65 14.65 13.43
CA ASP A 131 1.42 13.75 14.30
C ASP A 131 0.53 12.62 14.83
N LEU A 132 0.96 11.38 14.58
CA LEU A 132 0.31 10.14 15.01
C LEU A 132 1.19 9.47 16.08
N PRO A 133 1.04 9.82 17.37
CA PRO A 133 1.96 9.36 18.41
C PRO A 133 1.73 7.89 18.78
N GLN A 134 2.83 7.17 18.97
CA GLN A 134 2.84 5.76 19.35
C GLN A 134 2.47 5.51 20.82
N LEU A 135 2.68 6.50 21.70
CA LEU A 135 2.59 6.34 23.16
C LEU A 135 1.48 7.18 23.78
N TYR A 136 1.01 6.75 24.95
CA TYR A 136 0.00 7.45 25.73
C TYR A 136 0.49 8.84 26.19
N PRO A 137 -0.37 9.87 26.17
CA PRO A 137 -1.73 9.84 25.65
C PRO A 137 -1.75 9.81 24.11
N MET A 138 -2.51 8.88 23.53
CA MET A 138 -2.70 8.78 22.08
C MET A 138 -3.53 9.97 21.59
N MET A 139 -2.84 11.07 21.28
CA MET A 139 -3.42 12.33 20.82
C MET A 139 -2.96 12.57 19.39
N ILE A 140 -3.84 12.36 18.42
CA ILE A 140 -3.60 12.83 17.06
C ILE A 140 -3.51 14.36 17.12
N LYS A 141 -2.44 14.93 16.58
CA LYS A 141 -2.27 16.39 16.50
C LYS A 141 -2.28 16.85 15.06
N VAL A 142 -2.97 17.96 14.81
CA VAL A 142 -2.88 18.73 13.57
C VAL A 142 -2.38 20.12 13.95
N ASP A 143 -1.28 20.56 13.35
CA ASP A 143 -0.61 21.84 13.64
C ASP A 143 -0.34 22.07 15.13
N GLY A 144 0.06 20.99 15.81
CA GLY A 144 0.35 20.98 17.25
C GLY A 144 -0.88 20.93 18.16
N LYS A 145 -2.10 21.07 17.62
CA LYS A 145 -3.36 20.95 18.36
C LYS A 145 -3.87 19.51 18.31
N GLY A 146 -4.19 18.92 19.45
CA GLY A 146 -4.73 17.57 19.53
C GLY A 146 -5.62 17.43 20.75
N TYR A 147 -6.48 16.41 20.72
CA TYR A 147 -7.34 16.04 21.86
C TYR A 147 -7.06 14.59 22.24
N VAL A 148 -7.10 14.29 23.54
CA VAL A 148 -7.06 12.91 24.03
C VAL A 148 -8.25 12.17 23.46
N TRP A 149 -7.97 11.03 22.84
CA TRP A 149 -9.01 10.15 22.36
C TRP A 149 -9.85 9.67 23.56
N GLY A 150 -11.11 10.11 23.61
CA GLY A 150 -12.06 9.81 24.68
C GLY A 150 -13.41 9.38 24.11
N HIS A 151 -14.36 9.08 24.99
CA HIS A 151 -15.71 8.65 24.58
C HIS A 151 -16.60 9.79 24.06
N GLU A 152 -16.17 11.05 24.20
CA GLU A 152 -16.88 12.22 23.69
C GLU A 152 -16.43 12.54 22.27
N GLN A 153 -17.31 13.15 21.47
CA GLN A 153 -16.93 13.63 20.14
C GLN A 153 -15.88 14.74 20.28
N PRO A 154 -14.64 14.54 19.78
CA PRO A 154 -13.66 15.60 19.81
C PRO A 154 -14.11 16.74 18.90
N PRO A 155 -13.79 18.00 19.23
CA PRO A 155 -14.01 19.10 18.29
C PRO A 155 -13.12 18.92 17.05
N ALA A 156 -13.46 19.62 15.97
CA ALA A 156 -12.65 19.61 14.75
C ALA A 156 -11.21 20.08 15.05
N LEU A 157 -10.22 19.31 14.59
CA LEU A 157 -8.79 19.63 14.76
C LEU A 157 -8.32 20.74 13.81
N ALA A 158 -8.95 20.83 12.64
CA ALA A 158 -8.66 21.83 11.62
C ALA A 158 -9.92 22.09 10.76
N GLU A 159 -10.00 23.29 10.21
CA GLU A 159 -10.97 23.66 9.18
C GLU A 159 -10.21 23.79 7.85
N ILE A 160 -10.66 23.07 6.83
CA ILE A 160 -9.96 22.98 5.56
C ILE A 160 -10.85 23.58 4.47
N PRO A 161 -10.39 24.62 3.76
CA PRO A 161 -11.18 25.25 2.71
C PRO A 161 -11.39 24.29 1.54
N VAL A 162 -12.63 24.18 1.08
CA VAL A 162 -12.99 23.38 -0.09
C VAL A 162 -12.40 23.99 -1.36
N GLY A 163 -11.97 23.14 -2.28
CA GLY A 163 -11.46 23.56 -3.60
C GLY A 163 -10.01 24.07 -3.57
N GLN A 164 -9.34 23.99 -2.41
CA GLN A 164 -7.92 24.31 -2.28
C GLN A 164 -7.09 23.04 -2.11
N ILE A 165 -5.88 23.08 -2.68
CA ILE A 165 -4.89 22.00 -2.53
C ILE A 165 -4.28 22.12 -1.13
N GLN A 166 -4.15 20.98 -0.46
CA GLN A 166 -3.60 20.86 0.89
C GLN A 166 -2.36 19.96 0.87
N GLU A 167 -1.34 20.31 1.64
CA GLU A 167 -0.14 19.48 1.83
C GLU A 167 -0.01 19.10 3.31
N TRP A 168 0.09 17.82 3.61
CA TRP A 168 0.18 17.32 4.98
C TRP A 168 1.51 16.60 5.19
N HIS A 169 2.30 17.09 6.14
CA HIS A 169 3.49 16.39 6.63
C HIS A 169 3.10 15.47 7.77
N VAL A 170 3.18 14.16 7.55
CA VAL A 170 2.62 13.16 8.47
C VAL A 170 3.73 12.34 9.13
N THR A 171 3.76 12.35 10.46
CA THR A 171 4.70 11.57 11.28
C THR A 171 3.98 10.42 12.00
N GLY A 172 4.70 9.35 12.30
CA GLY A 172 4.14 8.18 12.99
C GLY A 172 3.43 7.14 12.10
N ILE A 173 3.46 7.32 10.77
CA ILE A 173 2.82 6.44 9.79
C ILE A 173 3.30 4.97 9.83
N ARG A 174 4.50 4.73 10.38
CA ARG A 174 5.02 3.37 10.62
C ARG A 174 4.11 2.55 11.53
N TYR A 175 3.38 3.21 12.42
CA TYR A 175 2.53 2.60 13.43
C TYR A 175 1.04 2.86 13.18
N HIS A 176 0.73 4.00 12.57
CA HIS A 176 -0.64 4.45 12.35
C HIS A 176 -0.87 4.76 10.86
N PRO A 177 -1.47 3.82 10.10
CA PRO A 177 -1.87 4.08 8.73
C PRO A 177 -2.81 5.28 8.66
N LEU A 178 -2.50 6.27 7.83
CA LEU A 178 -3.37 7.42 7.64
C LEU A 178 -4.45 7.11 6.59
N HIS A 179 -5.69 7.21 7.01
CA HIS A 179 -6.86 7.18 6.12
C HIS A 179 -7.58 8.53 6.19
N VAL A 180 -7.83 9.13 5.02
CA VAL A 180 -8.52 10.42 4.89
C VAL A 180 -9.81 10.20 4.12
N HIS A 181 -10.92 10.66 4.67
CA HIS A 181 -12.22 10.59 4.03
C HIS A 181 -12.37 11.72 2.99
N VAL A 182 -13.35 11.56 2.09
CA VAL A 182 -13.80 12.54 1.10
C VAL A 182 -12.84 12.75 -0.06
N ASN A 183 -11.56 13.04 0.20
CA ASN A 183 -10.59 13.39 -0.83
C ASN A 183 -9.49 12.32 -0.97
N PRO A 184 -9.13 11.94 -2.21
CA PRO A 184 -7.91 11.17 -2.45
C PRO A 184 -6.68 12.05 -2.20
N TYR A 185 -5.57 11.44 -1.80
CA TYR A 185 -4.29 12.12 -1.62
C TYR A 185 -3.19 11.45 -2.44
N GLN A 186 -2.13 12.19 -2.71
CA GLN A 186 -0.93 11.69 -3.36
C GLN A 186 0.24 11.86 -2.40
N ILE A 187 1.05 10.82 -2.26
CA ILE A 187 2.27 10.88 -1.45
C ILE A 187 3.33 11.56 -2.33
N THR A 188 3.85 12.70 -1.88
CA THR A 188 4.89 13.46 -2.59
C THR A 188 6.29 13.03 -2.18
N SER A 189 6.43 12.52 -0.95
CA SER A 189 7.65 11.92 -0.43
C SER A 189 7.34 10.97 0.72
N ILE A 190 8.15 9.93 0.85
CA ILE A 190 8.13 9.03 2.00
C ILE A 190 9.58 8.67 2.33
N TYR A 191 9.94 8.70 3.61
CA TYR A 191 11.30 8.37 4.04
C TYR A 191 11.53 6.86 3.93
N ASN A 192 12.60 6.43 3.24
CA ASN A 192 13.03 5.03 3.08
C ASN A 192 12.06 4.09 2.33
N ASP A 193 11.47 4.50 1.21
CA ASP A 193 10.74 3.57 0.32
C ASP A 193 11.55 3.29 -0.97
N PRO A 194 11.99 2.04 -1.22
CA PRO A 194 12.74 1.68 -2.42
C PRO A 194 11.90 1.67 -3.72
N TYR A 195 10.57 1.80 -3.61
CA TYR A 195 9.63 1.79 -4.73
C TYR A 195 8.99 3.17 -5.00
N TYR A 196 9.41 4.20 -4.26
CA TYR A 196 8.97 5.60 -4.42
C TYR A 196 10.06 6.42 -5.13
N HIS A 197 10.15 6.22 -6.45
CA HIS A 197 10.98 7.00 -7.37
C HIS A 197 10.15 7.49 -8.56
#